data_AF-A0A524F6D0-F1
#
_entry.id   AF-A0A524F6D0-F1
#
_cell.length_a   1.000
_cell.length_b   1.000
_cell.length_c   1.000
_cell.angle_alpha   90.00
_cell.angle_beta   90.00
_cell.angle_gamma   90.00
#
_symmetry.space_group_name_H-M   'P 1'
#
loop_
_entity.id
_entity.type
_entity.pdbx_description
1 polymer ?
#
loop_
_entity_poly.entity_id
_entity_poly.type
_entity_poly.pdbx_seq_one_letter_code
_entity_poly.pdbx_strand_id
1 'polypeptide(L)'
;MGKQNPGRGKAILLVGCLSMFIAEVFAGSSRIWIIDPWSLIVTFWLYLGHLLFLLNVAFRTKRTSIPQLYLFGVLFALYESWITKVLWWGYPGSEGAMFGLLRGIAIGEFIVLVFFWHPIMAFILPILCFQSFALSKELEQSSEEAILKSHFKFLKKNSILMKIFVIMIIVGSALLTFNSGLDLLTALIAGLSSTALIYILFKISNKLSINDLKLGNKG
;
A
#
# COMPACT_ATOMS: atom_id res chain seq x y z
N MET A 1 -7.45 25.86 -17.77
CA MET A 1 -7.60 24.41 -17.51
C MET A 1 -6.26 23.74 -17.77
N GLY A 2 -5.57 23.25 -16.73
CA GLY A 2 -4.33 22.51 -16.93
C GLY A 2 -4.62 21.20 -17.63
N LYS A 3 -4.01 20.94 -18.80
CA LYS A 3 -4.14 19.67 -19.51
C LYS A 3 -3.82 18.53 -18.55
N GLN A 4 -4.80 17.67 -18.27
CA GLN A 4 -4.54 16.46 -17.47
C GLN A 4 -3.52 15.61 -18.22
N ASN A 5 -2.46 15.19 -17.52
CA ASN A 5 -1.47 14.29 -18.07
C ASN A 5 -2.17 12.95 -18.41
N PRO A 6 -2.21 12.49 -19.67
CA PRO A 6 -2.93 11.27 -20.06
C PRO A 6 -2.43 10.01 -19.34
N GLY A 7 -1.23 10.02 -18.74
CA GLY A 7 -0.69 8.94 -17.91
C GLY A 7 -1.20 8.89 -16.46
N ARG A 8 -1.86 9.95 -15.99
CA ARG A 8 -2.21 10.14 -14.58
C ARG A 8 -3.17 9.09 -14.02
N GLY A 9 -4.20 8.74 -14.79
CA GLY A 9 -5.16 7.71 -14.37
C GLY A 9 -4.47 6.36 -14.15
N LYS A 10 -3.54 5.99 -15.02
CA LYS A 10 -2.76 4.75 -14.90
C LYS A 10 -1.85 4.76 -13.68
N ALA A 11 -1.18 5.88 -13.40
CA ALA A 11 -0.35 6.06 -12.21
C ALA A 11 -1.18 5.92 -10.91
N ILE A 12 -2.37 6.54 -10.89
CA ILE A 12 -3.32 6.45 -9.77
C ILE A 12 -3.79 5.01 -9.55
N LEU A 13 -4.19 4.31 -10.61
CA LEU A 13 -4.60 2.91 -10.50
C LEU A 13 -3.46 2.00 -10.04
N LEU A 14 -2.24 2.25 -10.54
CA LEU A 14 -1.04 1.49 -10.17
C LEU A 14 -0.72 1.63 -8.67
N VAL A 15 -0.72 2.85 -8.13
CA VAL A 15 -0.44 3.05 -6.69
C VAL A 15 -1.58 2.49 -5.82
N GLY A 16 -2.83 2.53 -6.29
CA GLY A 16 -3.95 1.87 -5.63
C GLY A 16 -3.79 0.36 -5.59
N CYS A 17 -3.42 -0.28 -6.71
CA CYS A 17 -3.18 -1.71 -6.78
C CYS A 17 -2.01 -2.13 -5.88
N LEU A 18 -0.94 -1.31 -5.81
CA LEU A 18 0.16 -1.54 -4.86
C LEU A 18 -0.32 -1.48 -3.41
N SER A 19 -1.13 -0.49 -3.05
CA SER A 19 -1.68 -0.36 -1.69
C SER A 19 -2.59 -1.52 -1.32
N MET A 20 -3.53 -1.88 -2.20
CA MET A 20 -4.42 -3.03 -2.03
C MET A 20 -3.63 -4.34 -1.92
N PHE A 21 -2.69 -4.59 -2.84
CA PHE A 21 -1.93 -5.83 -2.83
C PHE A 21 -1.08 -6.01 -1.57
N ILE A 22 -0.31 -4.97 -1.20
CA ILE A 22 0.65 -5.07 -0.11
C ILE A 22 -0.07 -5.11 1.26
N ALA A 23 -1.20 -4.40 1.41
CA ALA A 23 -1.92 -4.38 2.68
C ALA A 23 -2.92 -5.53 2.84
N GLU A 24 -3.71 -5.83 1.81
CA GLU A 24 -4.85 -6.74 1.93
C GLU A 24 -4.52 -8.15 1.42
N VAL A 25 -3.89 -8.25 0.25
CA VAL A 25 -3.60 -9.56 -0.33
C VAL A 25 -2.52 -10.27 0.49
N PHE A 26 -1.46 -9.57 0.92
CA PHE A 26 -0.49 -10.16 1.85
C PHE A 26 -1.06 -10.45 3.24
N ALA A 27 -2.07 -9.72 3.69
CA ALA A 27 -2.79 -10.08 4.92
C ALA A 27 -3.69 -11.30 4.71
N GLY A 28 -4.02 -11.67 3.47
CA GLY A 28 -5.01 -12.69 3.15
C GLY A 28 -6.45 -12.29 3.50
N SER A 29 -6.71 -11.00 3.76
CA SER A 29 -8.04 -10.45 4.03
C SER A 29 -8.89 -10.36 2.76
N SER A 30 -8.27 -9.98 1.63
CA SER A 30 -8.91 -9.91 0.31
C SER A 30 -8.13 -10.76 -0.70
N ARG A 31 -8.40 -12.07 -0.75
CA ARG A 31 -7.63 -13.07 -1.52
C ARG A 31 -7.68 -12.82 -3.03
N ILE A 32 -8.75 -13.24 -3.69
CA ILE A 32 -8.94 -13.05 -5.15
C ILE A 32 -9.74 -11.76 -5.38
N TRP A 33 -9.19 -10.65 -4.90
CA TRP A 33 -9.89 -9.35 -4.83
C TRP A 33 -10.32 -8.80 -6.20
N ILE A 34 -9.70 -9.25 -7.29
CA ILE A 34 -9.97 -8.77 -8.67
C ILE A 34 -11.34 -9.24 -9.19
N ILE A 35 -11.92 -10.28 -8.60
CA ILE A 35 -13.27 -10.78 -8.96
C ILE A 35 -14.29 -10.58 -7.85
N ASP A 36 -13.84 -10.16 -6.66
CA ASP A 36 -14.71 -9.91 -5.52
C ASP A 36 -15.38 -8.52 -5.64
N PRO A 37 -16.72 -8.44 -5.76
CA PRO A 37 -17.40 -7.16 -5.96
C PRO A 37 -17.14 -6.16 -4.83
N TRP A 38 -17.06 -6.63 -3.58
CA TRP A 38 -16.81 -5.77 -2.44
C TRP A 38 -15.40 -5.15 -2.49
N SER A 39 -14.40 -5.98 -2.79
CA SER A 39 -13.03 -5.54 -2.99
C SER A 39 -12.90 -4.50 -4.11
N LEU A 40 -13.60 -4.71 -5.23
CA LEU A 40 -13.52 -3.80 -6.38
C LEU A 40 -14.25 -2.46 -6.16
N ILE A 41 -15.39 -2.47 -5.46
CA ILE A 41 -16.27 -1.30 -5.33
C ILE A 41 -15.99 -0.53 -4.04
N VAL A 42 -15.52 -1.21 -2.98
CA VAL A 42 -15.32 -0.61 -1.66
C VAL A 42 -13.84 -0.63 -1.28
N THR A 43 -13.26 -1.81 -1.07
CA THR A 43 -11.92 -1.93 -0.45
C THR A 43 -10.85 -1.23 -1.29
N PHE A 44 -10.79 -1.50 -2.59
CA PHE A 44 -9.82 -0.87 -3.49
C PHE A 44 -9.89 0.66 -3.44
N TRP A 45 -11.10 1.23 -3.53
CA TRP A 45 -11.29 2.68 -3.50
C TRP A 45 -11.02 3.28 -2.13
N LEU A 46 -11.26 2.52 -1.05
CA LEU A 46 -10.90 2.91 0.30
C LEU A 46 -9.38 3.08 0.41
N TYR A 47 -8.59 2.05 0.05
CA TYR A 47 -7.12 2.11 0.13
C TYR A 47 -6.55 3.19 -0.81
N LEU A 48 -7.04 3.25 -2.05
CA LEU A 48 -6.61 4.27 -3.00
C LEU A 48 -6.93 5.69 -2.50
N GLY A 49 -8.15 5.90 -2.00
CA GLY A 49 -8.63 7.18 -1.51
C GLY A 49 -7.80 7.68 -0.33
N HIS A 50 -7.56 6.82 0.67
CA HIS A 50 -6.73 7.16 1.83
C HIS A 50 -5.30 7.50 1.43
N LEU A 51 -4.70 6.66 0.59
CA LEU A 51 -3.33 6.88 0.12
C LEU A 51 -3.24 8.23 -0.61
N LEU A 52 -4.11 8.48 -1.59
CA LEU A 52 -4.07 9.72 -2.34
C LEU A 52 -4.35 10.93 -1.46
N PHE A 53 -5.35 10.85 -0.57
CA PHE A 53 -5.71 11.95 0.32
C PHE A 53 -4.53 12.33 1.22
N LEU A 54 -3.99 11.38 1.98
CA LEU A 54 -2.93 11.63 2.95
C LEU A 54 -1.60 12.01 2.27
N LEU A 55 -1.28 11.39 1.13
CA LEU A 55 -0.11 11.78 0.34
C LEU A 55 -0.24 13.23 -0.19
N ASN A 56 -1.45 13.65 -0.56
CA ASN A 56 -1.68 15.03 -1.00
C ASN A 56 -1.65 16.04 0.15
N VAL A 57 -2.13 15.66 1.34
CA VAL A 57 -1.90 16.46 2.55
C VAL A 57 -0.39 16.60 2.81
N ALA A 58 0.37 15.51 2.70
CA ALA A 58 1.82 15.53 2.85
C ALA A 58 2.50 16.44 1.81
N PHE A 59 2.07 16.42 0.54
CA PHE A 59 2.57 17.34 -0.49
C PHE A 59 2.28 18.80 -0.16
N ARG A 60 1.03 19.12 0.21
CA ARG A 60 0.61 20.50 0.50
C ARG A 60 1.32 21.07 1.72
N THR A 61 1.53 20.25 2.73
CA THR A 61 2.25 20.64 3.95
C THR A 61 3.77 20.56 3.80
N LYS A 62 4.28 20.09 2.65
CA LYS A 62 5.70 19.83 2.39
C LYS A 62 6.32 18.83 3.39
N ARG A 63 5.49 17.93 3.93
CA ARG A 63 5.87 16.92 4.94
C ARG A 63 6.00 15.52 4.32
N THR A 64 6.95 15.37 3.40
CA THR A 64 7.13 14.14 2.61
C THR A 64 8.40 13.36 2.97
N SER A 65 8.91 13.47 4.19
CA SER A 65 9.96 12.54 4.66
C SER A 65 9.33 11.23 5.13
N ILE A 66 10.09 10.12 5.13
CA ILE A 66 9.57 8.81 5.57
C ILE A 66 9.00 8.85 7.00
N PRO A 67 9.64 9.49 8.01
CA PRO A 67 9.02 9.61 9.32
C PRO A 67 7.71 10.41 9.33
N GLN A 68 7.57 11.41 8.47
CA GLN A 68 6.33 12.18 8.35
C GLN A 68 5.23 11.37 7.66
N LEU A 69 5.57 10.64 6.59
CA LEU A 69 4.65 9.72 5.93
C LEU A 69 4.24 8.57 6.85
N TYR A 70 5.10 8.13 7.75
CA TYR A 70 4.74 7.18 8.79
C TYR A 70 3.63 7.72 9.71
N LEU A 71 3.72 8.97 10.16
CA LEU A 71 2.66 9.59 10.96
C LEU A 71 1.34 9.70 10.18
N PHE A 72 1.39 10.06 8.89
CA PHE A 72 0.20 10.02 8.03
C PHE A 72 -0.33 8.58 7.86
N GLY A 73 0.54 7.58 7.76
CA GLY A 73 0.17 6.17 7.74
C GLY A 73 -0.48 5.71 9.05
N VAL A 74 -0.05 6.23 10.21
CA VAL A 74 -0.72 5.99 11.50
C VAL A 74 -2.12 6.59 11.49
N LEU A 75 -2.32 7.79 10.90
CA LEU A 75 -3.66 8.36 10.74
C LEU A 75 -4.55 7.53 9.81
N PHE A 76 -3.99 7.01 8.70
CA PHE A 76 -4.68 6.01 7.88
C PHE A 76 -5.14 4.86 8.77
N ALA A 77 -4.22 4.24 9.49
CA ALA A 77 -4.48 3.03 10.24
C ALA A 77 -5.50 3.25 11.37
N LEU A 78 -5.43 4.39 12.06
CA LEU A 78 -6.42 4.77 13.06
C LEU A 78 -7.82 4.84 12.45
N TYR A 79 -7.97 5.44 11.26
CA TYR A 79 -9.26 5.46 10.57
C TYR A 79 -9.72 4.06 10.17
N GLU A 80 -8.84 3.29 9.52
CA GLU A 80 -9.16 1.94 9.01
C GLU A 80 -9.57 0.99 10.13
N SER A 81 -8.96 1.15 11.30
CA SER A 81 -9.22 0.31 12.47
C SER A 81 -10.64 0.45 13.05
N TRP A 82 -11.32 1.57 12.78
CA TRP A 82 -12.75 1.72 13.09
C TRP A 82 -13.63 0.93 12.12
N ILE A 83 -13.19 0.77 10.87
CA ILE A 83 -13.93 0.10 9.81
C ILE A 83 -13.80 -1.42 9.91
N THR A 84 -12.58 -1.94 10.10
CA THR A 84 -12.31 -3.39 9.99
C THR A 84 -12.78 -4.23 11.16
N LYS A 85 -13.27 -3.59 12.23
CA LYS A 85 -13.78 -4.21 13.46
C LYS A 85 -12.81 -5.15 14.19
N VAL A 86 -11.61 -5.39 13.65
CA VAL A 86 -10.57 -6.25 14.22
C VAL A 86 -10.17 -5.77 15.62
N LEU A 87 -10.20 -4.46 15.86
CA LEU A 87 -9.93 -3.91 17.19
C LEU A 87 -10.97 -4.24 18.25
N TRP A 88 -12.20 -4.59 17.84
CA TRP A 88 -13.30 -4.84 18.77
C TRP A 88 -13.38 -6.31 19.18
N TRP A 89 -13.02 -7.23 18.27
CA TRP A 89 -13.24 -8.67 18.48
C TRP A 89 -12.03 -9.56 18.15
N GLY A 90 -10.92 -9.00 17.67
CA GLY A 90 -9.77 -9.77 17.19
C GLY A 90 -9.86 -10.12 15.71
N TYR A 91 -8.86 -10.84 15.20
CA TYR A 91 -8.83 -11.26 13.80
C TYR A 91 -9.96 -12.25 13.48
N PRO A 92 -10.58 -12.18 12.29
CA PRO A 92 -11.58 -13.15 11.88
C PRO A 92 -11.03 -14.59 11.96
N GLY A 93 -11.74 -15.48 12.66
CA GLY A 93 -11.33 -16.87 12.82
C GLY A 93 -10.32 -17.14 13.94
N SER A 94 -9.92 -16.14 14.73
CA SER A 94 -9.20 -16.38 15.99
C SER A 94 -10.18 -16.70 17.14
N GLU A 95 -9.69 -17.40 18.16
CA GLU A 95 -10.45 -17.66 19.40
C GLU A 95 -10.61 -16.40 20.29
N GLY A 96 -10.11 -15.26 19.85
CA GLY A 96 -10.14 -13.98 20.55
C GLY A 96 -8.99 -13.05 20.15
N ALA A 97 -8.87 -11.93 20.84
CA ALA A 97 -7.77 -10.98 20.66
C ALA A 97 -6.44 -11.54 21.19
N MET A 98 -5.33 -11.29 20.48
CA MET A 98 -3.99 -11.83 20.76
C MET A 98 -3.52 -11.65 22.22
N PHE A 99 -3.84 -10.50 22.82
CA PHE A 99 -3.53 -10.18 24.22
C PHE A 99 -4.78 -9.85 25.04
N GLY A 100 -5.94 -10.34 24.61
CA GLY A 100 -7.23 -9.96 25.17
C GLY A 100 -7.63 -8.52 24.87
N LEU A 101 -8.74 -8.11 25.47
CA LEU A 101 -9.30 -6.77 25.32
C LEU A 101 -8.96 -5.92 26.54
N LEU A 102 -8.37 -4.74 26.32
CA LEU A 102 -8.29 -3.72 27.35
C LEU A 102 -9.34 -2.65 27.08
N ARG A 103 -10.31 -2.51 27.99
CA ARG A 103 -11.43 -1.56 27.84
C ARG A 103 -12.17 -1.70 26.50
N GLY A 104 -12.29 -2.93 26.00
CA GLY A 104 -12.94 -3.24 24.73
C GLY A 104 -12.08 -3.07 23.48
N ILE A 105 -10.78 -2.80 23.61
CA ILE A 105 -9.84 -2.70 22.50
C ILE A 105 -8.84 -3.85 22.54
N ALA A 106 -8.71 -4.56 21.43
CA ALA A 106 -7.72 -5.59 21.19
C ALA A 106 -6.32 -4.95 21.03
N ILE A 107 -5.54 -4.88 22.11
CA ILE A 107 -4.27 -4.11 22.13
C ILE A 107 -3.25 -4.68 21.14
N GLY A 108 -3.13 -6.01 21.05
CA GLY A 108 -2.14 -6.64 20.16
C GLY A 108 -2.40 -6.25 18.71
N GLU A 109 -3.64 -6.40 18.30
CA GLU A 109 -4.17 -5.99 17.00
C GLU A 109 -4.02 -4.49 16.79
N PHE A 110 -4.31 -3.67 17.80
CA PHE A 110 -4.11 -2.23 17.73
C PHE A 110 -2.65 -1.88 17.45
N ILE A 111 -1.70 -2.43 18.22
CA ILE A 111 -0.29 -2.13 18.05
C ILE A 111 0.18 -2.55 16.65
N VAL A 112 -0.17 -3.76 16.23
CA VAL A 112 0.23 -4.30 14.94
C VAL A 112 -0.43 -3.53 13.80
N LEU A 113 -1.74 -3.35 13.80
CA LEU A 113 -2.46 -2.71 12.69
C LEU A 113 -2.17 -1.22 12.60
N VAL A 114 -2.14 -0.52 13.74
CA VAL A 114 -2.04 0.95 13.80
C VAL A 114 -0.62 1.46 13.68
N PHE A 115 0.36 0.77 14.26
CA PHE A 115 1.76 1.23 14.25
C PHE A 115 2.66 0.47 13.29
N PHE A 116 2.21 -0.64 12.70
CA PHE A 116 3.04 -1.42 11.80
C PHE A 116 2.37 -1.71 10.45
N TRP A 117 1.32 -2.52 10.42
CA TRP A 117 0.74 -3.06 9.20
C TRP A 117 0.27 -1.96 8.26
N HIS A 118 -0.72 -1.15 8.63
CA HIS A 118 -1.26 -0.14 7.73
C HIS A 118 -0.29 1.00 7.40
N PRO A 119 0.44 1.60 8.37
CA PRO A 119 1.35 2.69 8.04
C PRO A 119 2.43 2.28 7.04
N ILE A 120 2.93 1.04 7.16
CA ILE A 120 4.03 0.55 6.32
C ILE A 120 3.48 -0.10 5.05
N MET A 121 2.60 -1.10 5.19
CA MET A 121 2.11 -1.94 4.10
C MET A 121 1.09 -1.23 3.21
N ALA A 122 0.20 -0.42 3.79
CA ALA A 122 -0.85 0.26 3.02
C ALA A 122 -0.43 1.63 2.48
N PHE A 123 0.59 2.26 3.08
CA PHE A 123 0.94 3.64 2.78
C PHE A 123 2.39 3.82 2.31
N ILE A 124 3.40 3.58 3.16
CA ILE A 124 4.80 3.87 2.80
C ILE A 124 5.31 2.96 1.67
N LEU A 125 5.15 1.65 1.80
CA LEU A 125 5.67 0.69 0.82
C LEU A 125 5.05 0.89 -0.57
N PRO A 126 3.73 1.05 -0.73
CA PRO A 126 3.13 1.36 -2.03
C PRO A 126 3.75 2.60 -2.70
N ILE A 127 4.02 3.66 -1.92
CA ILE A 127 4.68 4.87 -2.43
C ILE A 127 6.12 4.58 -2.87
N LEU A 128 6.89 3.83 -2.08
CA LEU A 128 8.27 3.47 -2.42
C LEU A 128 8.36 2.53 -3.63
N CYS A 129 7.47 1.55 -3.72
CA CYS A 129 7.34 0.66 -4.87
C CYS A 129 6.97 1.46 -6.13
N PHE A 130 6.01 2.37 -6.02
CA PHE A 130 5.63 3.27 -7.12
C PHE A 130 6.81 4.12 -7.59
N GLN A 131 7.59 4.70 -6.68
CA GLN A 131 8.79 5.47 -7.02
C GLN A 131 9.90 4.62 -7.63
N SER A 132 10.03 3.36 -7.19
CA SER A 132 10.96 2.40 -7.79
C SER A 132 10.58 2.09 -9.24
N PHE A 133 9.28 1.95 -9.53
CA PHE A 133 8.77 1.81 -10.89
C PHE A 133 8.93 3.09 -11.71
N ALA A 134 8.77 4.25 -11.09
CA ALA A 134 9.03 5.52 -11.75
C ALA A 134 10.50 5.63 -12.18
N LEU A 135 11.45 5.29 -11.30
CA LEU A 135 12.89 5.26 -11.61
C LEU A 135 13.25 4.27 -12.71
N SER A 136 12.61 3.09 -12.75
CA SER A 136 12.89 2.10 -13.80
C SER A 136 12.43 2.55 -15.19
N LYS A 137 11.44 3.45 -15.26
CA LYS A 137 10.99 4.09 -16.51
C LYS A 137 11.76 5.37 -16.85
N GLU A 138 12.37 6.03 -15.87
CA GLU A 138 13.06 7.30 -16.02
C GLU A 138 14.55 7.17 -16.43
N LEU A 139 15.08 5.95 -16.52
CA LEU A 139 16.40 5.63 -17.10
C LEU A 139 16.59 6.15 -18.55
N GLU A 140 15.57 6.74 -19.16
CA GLU A 140 15.60 7.33 -20.51
C GLU A 140 15.57 8.88 -20.56
N GLN A 141 15.28 9.67 -19.50
CA GLN A 141 15.30 11.16 -19.57
C GLN A 141 15.31 11.89 -18.20
N SER A 142 16.00 13.03 -18.14
CA SER A 142 16.37 13.85 -16.96
C SER A 142 15.42 13.88 -15.74
N SER A 143 15.92 13.32 -14.63
CA SER A 143 15.25 12.96 -13.37
C SER A 143 15.33 13.97 -12.23
N GLU A 144 14.47 14.99 -12.19
CA GLU A 144 14.18 15.71 -10.93
C GLU A 144 12.72 15.61 -10.48
N GLU A 145 11.84 15.08 -11.33
CA GLU A 145 10.39 15.10 -11.08
C GLU A 145 9.77 13.74 -10.75
N ALA A 146 10.43 12.59 -11.01
CA ALA A 146 9.79 11.31 -10.75
C ALA A 146 9.76 10.88 -9.29
N ILE A 147 10.70 11.35 -8.46
CA ILE A 147 10.85 10.89 -7.08
C ILE A 147 10.95 12.04 -6.07
N LEU A 148 10.69 11.71 -4.80
CA LEU A 148 10.96 12.61 -3.69
C LEU A 148 12.41 12.47 -3.27
N LYS A 149 13.16 13.58 -3.27
CA LYS A 149 14.59 13.61 -2.92
C LYS A 149 14.86 12.97 -1.54
N SER A 150 13.96 13.15 -0.56
CA SER A 150 14.02 12.53 0.77
C SER A 150 13.97 11.00 0.76
N HIS A 151 13.45 10.38 -0.30
CA HIS A 151 13.27 8.93 -0.40
C HIS A 151 14.44 8.22 -1.09
N PHE A 152 15.35 8.96 -1.72
CA PHE A 152 16.44 8.39 -2.53
C PHE A 152 17.29 7.37 -1.77
N LYS A 153 17.55 7.60 -0.46
CA LYS A 153 18.29 6.67 0.40
C LYS A 153 17.62 5.28 0.50
N PHE A 154 16.30 5.22 0.41
CA PHE A 154 15.50 4.00 0.51
C PHE A 154 15.31 3.30 -0.85
N LEU A 155 15.40 4.07 -1.94
CA LEU A 155 15.27 3.56 -3.31
C LEU A 155 16.61 3.05 -3.88
N LYS A 156 17.74 3.56 -3.36
CA LYS A 156 19.07 3.09 -3.76
C LYS A 156 19.26 1.63 -3.34
N LYS A 157 19.74 0.80 -4.27
CA LYS A 157 20.08 -0.61 -4.01
C LYS A 157 21.02 -0.69 -2.80
N ASN A 158 20.53 -1.29 -1.73
CA ASN A 158 21.24 -1.50 -0.48
C ASN A 158 20.98 -2.95 -0.03
N SER A 159 22.04 -3.71 0.26
CA SER A 159 21.92 -5.12 0.62
C SER A 159 21.05 -5.34 1.86
N ILE A 160 21.06 -4.42 2.83
CA ILE A 160 20.22 -4.50 4.03
C ILE A 160 18.75 -4.27 3.67
N LEU A 161 18.45 -3.22 2.91
CA LEU A 161 17.07 -2.92 2.48
C LEU A 161 16.51 -4.04 1.59
N MET A 162 17.35 -4.63 0.73
CA MET A 162 16.96 -5.80 -0.06
C MET A 162 16.64 -7.01 0.80
N LYS A 163 17.44 -7.28 1.84
CA LYS A 163 17.13 -8.37 2.80
C LYS A 163 15.81 -8.12 3.52
N ILE A 164 15.57 -6.89 3.99
CA ILE A 164 14.30 -6.51 4.62
C ILE A 164 13.14 -6.74 3.65
N PHE A 165 13.26 -6.26 2.41
CA PHE A 165 12.23 -6.43 1.38
C PHE A 165 11.92 -7.91 1.10
N VAL A 166 12.96 -8.75 0.98
CA VAL A 166 12.78 -10.21 0.80
C VAL A 166 12.09 -10.83 2.01
N ILE A 167 12.46 -10.46 3.23
CA ILE A 167 11.79 -10.94 4.46
C ILE A 167 10.31 -10.54 4.43
N MET A 168 9.98 -9.31 4.04
CA MET A 168 8.59 -8.87 3.95
C MET A 168 7.78 -9.65 2.92
N ILE A 169 8.38 -10.01 1.77
CA ILE A 169 7.74 -10.88 0.78
C ILE A 169 7.47 -12.27 1.37
N ILE A 170 8.47 -12.86 2.07
CA ILE A 170 8.32 -14.18 2.68
C ILE A 170 7.21 -14.16 3.74
N VAL A 171 7.23 -13.18 4.63
CA VAL A 171 6.21 -13.02 5.69
C VAL A 171 4.83 -12.78 5.08
N GLY A 172 4.71 -11.88 4.10
CA GLY A 172 3.44 -11.62 3.41
C GLY A 172 2.89 -12.86 2.68
N SER A 173 3.77 -13.64 2.06
CA SER A 173 3.39 -14.90 1.39
C SER A 173 2.92 -15.95 2.40
N ALA A 174 3.60 -16.05 3.55
CA ALA A 174 3.21 -16.94 4.64
C ALA A 174 1.85 -16.55 5.23
N LEU A 175 1.62 -15.25 5.49
CA LEU A 175 0.35 -14.73 5.99
C LEU A 175 -0.80 -14.97 5.00
N LEU A 176 -0.60 -14.66 3.71
CA LEU A 176 -1.59 -14.97 2.66
C LEU A 176 -1.95 -16.46 2.64
N THR A 177 -0.96 -17.34 2.74
CA THR A 177 -1.20 -18.79 2.73
C THR A 177 -1.95 -19.24 3.98
N PHE A 178 -1.52 -18.77 5.16
CA PHE A 178 -2.16 -19.08 6.43
C PHE A 178 -3.61 -18.59 6.50
N ASN A 179 -3.85 -17.33 6.13
CA ASN A 179 -5.19 -16.72 6.12
C ASN A 179 -6.06 -17.17 4.94
N SER A 180 -5.49 -17.93 4.00
CA SER A 180 -6.24 -18.71 2.99
C SER A 180 -6.59 -20.12 3.48
N GLY A 181 -6.39 -20.43 4.76
CA GLY A 181 -6.67 -21.77 5.31
C GLY A 181 -5.71 -22.84 4.78
N LEU A 182 -4.46 -22.44 4.45
CA LEU A 182 -3.45 -23.28 3.80
C LEU A 182 -3.85 -23.78 2.40
N ASP A 183 -4.88 -23.18 1.79
CA ASP A 183 -5.20 -23.42 0.38
C ASP A 183 -4.17 -22.71 -0.52
N LEU A 184 -3.16 -23.50 -0.93
CA LEU A 184 -2.09 -23.06 -1.79
C LEU A 184 -2.60 -22.54 -3.14
N LEU A 185 -3.67 -23.14 -3.69
CA LEU A 185 -4.19 -22.73 -5.00
C LEU A 185 -4.78 -21.32 -4.92
N THR A 186 -5.61 -21.06 -3.90
CA THR A 186 -6.17 -19.72 -3.67
C THR A 186 -5.07 -18.70 -3.41
N ALA A 187 -4.06 -19.02 -2.59
CA ALA A 187 -2.93 -18.13 -2.31
C ALA A 187 -2.12 -17.81 -3.58
N LEU A 188 -1.84 -18.81 -4.43
CA LEU A 188 -1.14 -18.62 -5.70
C LEU A 188 -1.95 -17.76 -6.67
N ILE A 189 -3.24 -18.04 -6.84
CA ILE A 189 -4.11 -17.24 -7.72
C ILE A 189 -4.17 -15.79 -7.23
N ALA A 190 -4.37 -15.57 -5.93
CA ALA A 190 -4.39 -14.24 -5.32
C ALA A 190 -3.10 -13.46 -5.59
N GLY A 191 -1.94 -14.06 -5.32
CA GLY A 191 -0.63 -13.44 -5.51
C GLY A 191 -0.30 -13.18 -6.99
N LEU A 192 -0.51 -14.17 -7.85
CA LEU A 192 -0.19 -14.08 -9.28
C LEU A 192 -1.10 -13.10 -10.00
N SER A 193 -2.42 -13.14 -9.75
CA SER A 193 -3.37 -12.24 -10.40
C SER A 193 -3.12 -10.78 -10.02
N SER A 194 -2.83 -10.50 -8.74
CA SER A 194 -2.47 -9.16 -8.27
C SER A 194 -1.16 -8.67 -8.87
N THR A 195 -0.14 -9.52 -8.89
CA THR A 195 1.17 -9.19 -9.48
C THR A 195 1.06 -8.96 -10.99
N ALA A 196 0.28 -9.78 -11.69
CA ALA A 196 0.02 -9.63 -13.12
C ALA A 196 -0.69 -8.31 -13.43
N LEU A 197 -1.71 -7.93 -12.65
CA LEU A 197 -2.39 -6.64 -12.81
C LEU A 197 -1.45 -5.46 -12.60
N ILE A 198 -0.64 -5.48 -11.53
CA ILE A 198 0.37 -4.45 -11.26
C ILE A 198 1.38 -4.36 -12.41
N TYR A 199 1.87 -5.50 -12.91
CA TYR A 199 2.81 -5.56 -14.03
C TYR A 199 2.19 -5.01 -15.32
N ILE A 200 0.94 -5.35 -15.63
CA ILE A 200 0.22 -4.83 -16.80
C ILE A 200 0.09 -3.31 -16.69
N LEU A 201 -0.37 -2.79 -15.55
CA LEU A 201 -0.49 -1.34 -15.30
C LEU A 201 0.85 -0.62 -15.43
N PHE A 202 1.92 -1.21 -14.90
CA PHE A 202 3.28 -0.69 -15.07
C PHE A 202 3.72 -0.67 -16.54
N LYS A 203 3.46 -1.74 -17.30
CA LYS A 203 3.86 -1.86 -18.71
C LYS A 203 3.14 -0.85 -19.60
N ILE A 204 1.83 -0.66 -19.41
CA ILE A 204 1.03 0.30 -20.20
C ILE A 204 1.23 1.76 -19.78
N SER A 205 1.96 1.99 -18.69
CA SER A 205 2.35 3.32 -18.23
C SER A 205 3.68 3.72 -18.89
N ASN A 206 3.61 4.68 -19.81
CA ASN A 206 4.78 5.12 -20.57
C ASN A 206 5.72 5.98 -19.72
N LYS A 207 5.15 6.88 -18.91
CA LYS A 207 5.87 7.73 -17.96
C LYS A 207 5.17 7.63 -16.61
N LEU A 208 5.96 7.56 -15.55
CA LEU A 208 5.49 7.55 -14.17
C LEU A 208 6.27 8.61 -13.41
N SER A 209 5.57 9.46 -12.68
CA SER A 209 6.15 10.41 -11.76
C SER A 209 5.32 10.48 -10.48
N ILE A 210 5.98 10.70 -9.35
CA ILE A 210 5.28 10.98 -8.09
C ILE A 210 4.38 12.21 -8.19
N ASN A 211 4.68 13.16 -9.10
CA ASN A 211 3.84 14.32 -9.36
C ASN A 211 2.51 13.96 -10.04
N ASP A 212 2.43 12.82 -10.73
CA ASP A 212 1.16 12.34 -11.31
C ASP A 212 0.13 12.03 -10.20
N LEU A 213 0.59 11.75 -8.98
CA LEU A 213 -0.27 11.51 -7.81
C LEU A 213 -0.75 12.80 -7.11
N LYS A 214 -0.23 13.98 -7.49
CA LYS A 214 -0.64 15.28 -6.89
C LYS A 214 -2.01 15.72 -7.40
N LEU A 215 -3.03 15.68 -6.53
CA LEU A 215 -4.40 16.14 -6.76
C LEU A 215 -4.54 17.67 -6.62
N GLY A 216 -5.04 18.30 -7.69
CA GLY A 216 -5.27 19.74 -7.79
C GLY A 216 -4.10 20.52 -8.39
N ASN A 217 -4.40 21.68 -8.97
CA ASN A 217 -3.41 22.62 -9.49
C ASN A 217 -3.28 23.76 -8.47
N LYS A 218 -2.09 23.90 -7.87
CA LYS A 218 -1.69 24.97 -6.93
C LYS A 218 -2.11 24.76 -5.48
N GLY A 219 -1.11 24.74 -4.61
CA GLY A 219 -1.20 25.32 -3.27
C GLY A 219 -0.60 26.72 -3.34
#